data_AF-A0A2D6GCG4-F1
#
_entry.id   AF-A0A2D6GCG4-F1
#
_cell.length_a   1.000
_cell.length_b   1.000
_cell.length_c   1.000
_cell.angle_alpha   90.00
_cell.angle_beta   90.00
_cell.angle_gamma   90.00
#
_symmetry.space_group_name_H-M   'P 1'
#
loop_
_entity.id
_entity.type
_entity.pdbx_description
1 polymer ?
#
loop_
_entity_poly.entity_id
_entity_poly.type
_entity_poly.pdbx_seq_one_letter_code
_entity_poly.pdbx_strand_id
1 'polypeptide(L)'
;MAETGTTQRGRRLLGVFAHPDDETFCAGGTFAKYTALGAEAMVVSFTKGDAGQIRDAGAATRRTLGEVRERELRAACESIDIQTVECRDYKDGELADADPNELVREIVGLIRMFRPDVVFTFGEEGAYGHPDHIAISVATTEACRISGDPEQFPEQIGQGVAPHRPDRLYHSHFPRNRLLLTEHLSSWLSGLDTRFRGSSDFVQGLTLFASESTTMGFNSDHVKVGWFPPGFYIIEQGEPATSLYLILSGKAEVYQEDADGVVEKVAERGPGEFVGEAGLAYGKPRNASIVASDSVTCLVFSPAEPTAFAGRGEDAQHATSDADVDPDPMGTTPTTCIDVTDYVTQKMQAISAHRTQYRVTPDMFPDNTLKEMLGREYFVRVDPAAQMETEL
;
A
#
# COMPACT_ATOMS: atom_id res chain seq x y z
N MET A 1 -15.61 -24.08 -46.81
CA MET A 1 -14.38 -23.57 -46.19
C MET A 1 -14.79 -23.09 -44.81
N ALA A 2 -14.50 -23.88 -43.77
CA ALA A 2 -14.79 -23.50 -42.39
C ALA A 2 -13.58 -22.72 -41.89
N GLU A 3 -13.78 -21.45 -41.53
CA GLU A 3 -12.79 -20.65 -40.83
C GLU A 3 -12.50 -21.32 -39.48
N THR A 4 -11.27 -21.81 -39.34
CA THR A 4 -10.71 -22.25 -38.06
C THR A 4 -10.59 -21.04 -37.15
N GLY A 5 -11.60 -20.81 -36.32
CA GLY A 5 -11.51 -19.90 -35.19
C GLY A 5 -10.41 -20.38 -34.26
N THR A 6 -9.26 -19.72 -34.28
CA THR A 6 -8.23 -19.87 -33.26
C THR A 6 -8.86 -19.49 -31.93
N THR A 7 -9.16 -20.48 -31.08
CA THR A 7 -9.45 -20.24 -29.67
C THR A 7 -8.22 -19.57 -29.07
N GLN A 8 -8.30 -18.25 -28.89
CA GLN A 8 -7.24 -17.46 -28.31
C GLN A 8 -7.03 -17.97 -26.88
N ARG A 9 -5.84 -18.52 -26.61
CA ARG A 9 -5.48 -18.98 -25.26
C ARG A 9 -5.62 -17.80 -24.30
N GLY A 10 -6.21 -18.04 -23.13
CA GLY A 10 -6.25 -17.04 -22.05
C GLY A 10 -4.83 -16.56 -21.72
N ARG A 11 -4.70 -15.27 -21.39
CA ARG A 11 -3.40 -14.67 -21.06
C ARG A 11 -2.77 -15.35 -19.84
N ARG A 12 -1.44 -15.39 -19.79
CA ARG A 12 -0.69 -15.92 -18.64
C ARG A 12 0.09 -14.81 -17.94
N LEU A 13 -0.14 -14.65 -16.65
CA LEU A 13 0.50 -13.61 -15.83
C LEU A 13 1.44 -14.25 -14.80
N LEU A 14 2.68 -13.77 -14.70
CA LEU A 14 3.64 -14.23 -13.69
C LEU A 14 4.04 -13.06 -12.77
N GLY A 15 3.87 -13.22 -11.46
CA GLY A 15 4.43 -12.34 -10.45
C GLY A 15 5.68 -12.94 -9.82
N VAL A 16 6.78 -12.20 -9.80
CA VAL A 16 8.06 -12.63 -9.20
C VAL A 16 8.45 -11.64 -8.11
N PHE A 17 8.37 -12.09 -6.86
CA PHE A 17 8.52 -11.25 -5.67
C PHE A 17 9.50 -11.85 -4.65
N ALA A 18 9.95 -11.01 -3.71
CA ALA A 18 10.91 -11.42 -2.69
C ALA A 18 10.21 -12.17 -1.56
N HIS A 19 9.12 -11.61 -1.01
CA HIS A 19 8.51 -12.06 0.23
C HIS A 19 7.01 -12.34 0.07
N PRO A 20 6.41 -13.18 0.95
CA PRO A 20 4.96 -13.29 1.05
C PRO A 20 4.34 -11.97 1.49
N ASP A 21 3.43 -11.40 0.69
CA ASP A 21 2.68 -10.14 0.81
C ASP A 21 2.93 -9.13 -0.31
N ASP A 22 4.15 -9.09 -0.83
CA ASP A 22 4.55 -8.25 -1.96
C ASP A 22 3.58 -8.37 -3.14
N GLU A 23 3.07 -9.57 -3.42
CA GLU A 23 2.16 -9.82 -4.54
C GLU A 23 0.87 -9.04 -4.42
N THR A 24 0.38 -8.83 -3.20
CA THR A 24 -0.89 -8.15 -2.94
C THR A 24 -0.75 -6.64 -3.12
N PHE A 25 0.39 -6.06 -2.71
CA PHE A 25 0.63 -4.62 -2.85
C PHE A 25 1.05 -4.24 -4.26
N CYS A 26 1.96 -5.02 -4.85
CA CYS A 26 2.51 -4.74 -6.18
C CYS A 26 1.46 -4.87 -7.28
N ALA A 27 0.65 -5.93 -7.25
CA ALA A 27 -0.23 -6.26 -8.38
C ALA A 27 -1.51 -7.03 -7.99
N GLY A 28 -1.91 -7.04 -6.72
CA GLY A 28 -3.01 -7.89 -6.24
C GLY A 28 -4.35 -7.62 -6.92
N GLY A 29 -4.67 -6.35 -7.16
CA GLY A 29 -5.88 -5.95 -7.89
C GLY A 29 -5.79 -6.28 -9.37
N THR A 30 -4.61 -6.15 -9.97
CA THR A 30 -4.35 -6.52 -11.37
C THR A 30 -4.53 -8.02 -11.57
N PHE A 31 -3.96 -8.85 -10.68
CA PHE A 31 -4.20 -10.29 -10.72
C PHE A 31 -5.68 -10.61 -10.59
N ALA A 32 -6.36 -10.07 -9.57
CA ALA A 32 -7.80 -10.28 -9.37
C ALA A 32 -8.64 -9.91 -10.61
N LYS A 33 -8.31 -8.78 -11.25
CA LYS A 33 -8.97 -8.33 -12.48
C LYS A 33 -8.79 -9.33 -13.62
N TYR A 34 -7.56 -9.72 -13.90
CA TYR A 34 -7.28 -10.52 -15.09
C TYR A 34 -7.60 -12.00 -14.91
N THR A 35 -7.50 -12.55 -13.69
CA THR A 35 -8.00 -13.91 -13.40
C THR A 35 -9.52 -14.00 -13.56
N ALA A 36 -10.26 -12.97 -13.12
CA ALA A 36 -11.70 -12.85 -13.38
C ALA A 36 -12.04 -12.74 -14.88
N LEU A 37 -11.14 -12.20 -15.69
CA LEU A 37 -11.24 -12.16 -17.16
C LEU A 37 -10.73 -13.45 -17.85
N GLY A 38 -10.37 -14.48 -17.08
CA GLY A 38 -9.96 -15.79 -17.59
C GLY A 38 -8.47 -15.96 -17.86
N ALA A 39 -7.62 -15.07 -17.33
CA ALA A 39 -6.17 -15.27 -17.34
C ALA A 39 -5.75 -16.37 -16.36
N GLU A 40 -4.70 -17.11 -16.72
CA GLU A 40 -4.00 -18.03 -15.83
C GLU A 40 -2.86 -17.26 -15.14
N ALA A 41 -2.75 -17.34 -13.83
CA ALA A 41 -1.75 -16.60 -13.06
C ALA A 41 -0.85 -17.53 -12.23
N MET A 42 0.41 -17.12 -12.13
CA MET A 42 1.41 -17.70 -11.24
C MET A 42 2.04 -16.61 -10.39
N VAL A 43 2.20 -16.85 -9.10
CA VAL A 43 2.99 -16.00 -8.20
C VAL A 43 4.09 -16.81 -7.54
N VAL A 44 5.28 -16.23 -7.50
CA VAL A 44 6.45 -16.82 -6.84
C VAL A 44 7.01 -15.84 -5.83
N SER A 45 7.17 -16.31 -4.60
CA SER A 45 7.95 -15.63 -3.56
C SER A 45 9.28 -16.36 -3.36
N PHE A 46 10.38 -15.62 -3.36
CA PHE A 46 11.73 -16.21 -3.28
C PHE A 46 12.17 -16.54 -1.84
N THR A 47 11.54 -15.96 -0.82
CA THR A 47 11.77 -16.32 0.58
C THR A 47 10.45 -16.66 1.27
N LYS A 48 10.53 -17.04 2.55
CA LYS A 48 9.35 -17.24 3.40
C LYS A 48 8.99 -16.01 4.23
N GLY A 49 9.72 -14.89 4.07
CA GLY A 49 9.55 -13.69 4.89
C GLY A 49 9.75 -13.96 6.38
N ASP A 50 10.56 -14.94 6.76
CA ASP A 50 10.63 -15.45 8.12
C ASP A 50 11.54 -14.64 9.05
N ALA A 51 12.30 -13.67 8.54
CA ALA A 51 13.00 -12.65 9.31
C ALA A 51 12.08 -11.47 9.68
N GLY A 52 10.97 -11.28 8.97
CA GLY A 52 9.98 -10.23 9.21
C GLY A 52 9.37 -10.21 10.62
N GLN A 53 8.81 -9.06 10.99
CA GLN A 53 8.12 -8.86 12.26
C GLN A 53 6.81 -9.67 12.32
N ILE A 54 6.48 -10.17 13.51
CA ILE A 54 5.17 -10.79 13.80
C ILE A 54 4.29 -9.73 14.46
N ARG A 55 3.31 -9.21 13.72
CA ARG A 55 2.38 -8.17 14.22
C ARG A 55 1.20 -8.76 15.00
N ASP A 56 0.78 -9.98 14.65
CA ASP A 56 -0.19 -10.75 15.44
C ASP A 56 0.51 -11.90 16.19
N ALA A 57 0.72 -11.72 17.48
CA ALA A 57 1.35 -12.72 18.35
C ALA A 57 0.56 -14.04 18.45
N GLY A 58 -0.73 -14.04 18.11
CA GLY A 58 -1.56 -15.23 18.03
C GLY A 58 -1.44 -16.00 16.71
N ALA A 59 -0.78 -15.44 15.69
CA ALA A 59 -0.67 -16.04 14.37
C ALA A 59 0.57 -16.94 14.21
N ALA A 60 1.72 -16.55 14.78
CA ALA A 60 2.98 -17.28 14.62
C ALA A 60 3.97 -17.08 15.78
N THR A 61 4.99 -17.93 15.82
CA THR A 61 6.21 -17.74 16.61
C THR A 61 7.40 -17.52 15.68
N ARG A 62 8.54 -17.03 16.19
CA ARG A 62 9.74 -16.85 15.37
C ARG A 62 10.13 -18.11 14.57
N ARG A 63 10.00 -19.29 15.18
CA ARG A 63 10.33 -20.59 14.58
C ARG A 63 9.30 -21.06 13.54
N THR A 64 8.04 -20.64 13.67
CA THR A 64 6.96 -21.09 12.78
C THR A 64 6.61 -20.04 11.72
N LEU A 65 7.25 -18.87 11.71
CA LEU A 65 6.82 -17.77 10.84
C LEU A 65 6.87 -18.16 9.37
N GLY A 66 7.96 -18.74 8.90
CA GLY A 66 8.09 -19.07 7.48
C GLY A 66 7.00 -20.01 6.97
N GLU A 67 6.71 -21.08 7.72
CA GLU A 67 5.61 -22.00 7.38
C GLU A 67 4.23 -21.33 7.46
N VAL A 68 4.04 -20.36 8.36
CA VAL A 68 2.78 -19.60 8.45
C VAL A 68 2.65 -18.68 7.24
N ARG A 69 3.66 -17.85 6.95
CA ARG A 69 3.65 -16.92 5.80
C ARG A 69 3.53 -17.62 4.46
N GLU A 70 4.14 -18.81 4.33
CA GLU A 70 3.96 -19.66 3.16
C GLU A 70 2.48 -20.07 2.94
N ARG A 71 1.75 -20.36 4.04
CA ARG A 71 0.30 -20.63 3.97
C ARG A 71 -0.50 -19.36 3.73
N GLU A 72 -0.09 -18.23 4.32
CA GLU A 72 -0.73 -16.93 4.11
C GLU A 72 -0.65 -16.50 2.64
N LEU A 73 0.52 -16.65 2.00
CA LEU A 73 0.71 -16.41 0.56
C LEU A 73 -0.28 -17.22 -0.30
N ARG A 74 -0.45 -18.51 0.01
CA ARG A 74 -1.38 -19.38 -0.73
C ARG A 74 -2.82 -18.94 -0.54
N ALA A 75 -3.21 -18.62 0.70
CA ALA A 75 -4.56 -18.12 0.99
C ALA A 75 -4.84 -16.76 0.33
N ALA A 76 -3.83 -15.87 0.29
CA ALA A 76 -3.92 -14.59 -0.38
C ALA A 76 -4.15 -14.80 -1.89
N CYS A 77 -3.31 -15.62 -2.54
CA CYS A 77 -3.43 -15.95 -3.95
C CYS A 77 -4.76 -16.65 -4.29
N GLU A 78 -5.25 -17.55 -3.44
CA GLU A 78 -6.54 -18.22 -3.61
C GLU A 78 -7.71 -17.21 -3.63
N SER A 79 -7.67 -16.17 -2.78
CA SER A 79 -8.73 -15.16 -2.73
C SER A 79 -8.85 -14.26 -3.97
N ILE A 80 -7.83 -14.26 -4.83
CA ILE A 80 -7.77 -13.51 -6.10
C ILE A 80 -7.64 -14.46 -7.31
N ASP A 81 -8.04 -15.72 -7.14
CA ASP A 81 -8.08 -16.76 -8.18
C ASP A 81 -6.74 -17.02 -8.90
N ILE A 82 -5.61 -16.89 -8.21
CA ILE A 82 -4.29 -17.28 -8.76
C ILE A 82 -4.11 -18.79 -8.63
N GLN A 83 -3.83 -19.47 -9.75
CA GLN A 83 -3.87 -20.95 -9.80
C GLN A 83 -2.54 -21.61 -9.41
N THR A 84 -1.41 -20.92 -9.59
CA THR A 84 -0.09 -21.47 -9.28
C THR A 84 0.65 -20.58 -8.31
N VAL A 85 1.07 -21.14 -7.17
CA VAL A 85 1.77 -20.40 -6.12
C VAL A 85 2.99 -21.19 -5.69
N GLU A 86 4.15 -20.54 -5.74
CA GLU A 86 5.43 -21.11 -5.35
C GLU A 86 6.08 -20.24 -4.27
N CYS A 87 6.69 -20.87 -3.27
CA CYS A 87 7.45 -20.19 -2.23
C CYS A 87 8.78 -20.91 -2.08
N ARG A 88 9.88 -20.19 -2.31
CA ARG A 88 11.24 -20.73 -2.25
C ARG A 88 11.81 -20.59 -0.85
N ASP A 89 12.83 -21.40 -0.59
CA ASP A 89 13.51 -21.49 0.71
C ASP A 89 14.78 -20.61 0.78
N TYR A 90 14.92 -19.57 -0.08
CA TYR A 90 16.01 -18.62 0.13
C TYR A 90 15.82 -17.91 1.46
N LYS A 91 16.95 -17.53 2.06
CA LYS A 91 16.97 -16.89 3.36
C LYS A 91 16.50 -15.45 3.24
N ASP A 92 15.50 -15.11 4.04
CA ASP A 92 14.93 -13.77 4.11
C ASP A 92 15.96 -12.73 4.55
N GLY A 93 16.10 -11.65 3.79
CA GLY A 93 17.10 -10.59 3.98
C GLY A 93 18.47 -10.85 3.35
N GLU A 94 18.68 -11.98 2.68
CA GLU A 94 19.98 -12.38 2.10
C GLU A 94 19.90 -12.67 0.58
N LEU A 95 18.83 -12.26 -0.12
CA LEU A 95 18.74 -12.45 -1.58
C LEU A 95 19.76 -11.61 -2.34
N ALA A 96 20.14 -10.45 -1.81
CA ALA A 96 21.22 -9.63 -2.37
C ALA A 96 22.61 -10.28 -2.25
N ASP A 97 22.77 -11.22 -1.32
CA ASP A 97 24.01 -11.98 -1.10
C ASP A 97 24.03 -13.32 -1.86
N ALA A 98 22.88 -13.75 -2.40
CA ALA A 98 22.78 -14.95 -3.21
C ALA A 98 23.51 -14.79 -4.57
N ASP A 99 23.88 -15.90 -5.22
CA ASP A 99 24.49 -15.85 -6.55
C ASP A 99 23.47 -15.27 -7.56
N PRO A 100 23.73 -14.11 -8.19
CA PRO A 100 22.81 -13.51 -9.14
C PRO A 100 22.51 -14.43 -10.33
N ASN A 101 23.49 -15.25 -10.77
CA ASN A 101 23.25 -16.21 -11.86
C ASN A 101 22.31 -17.33 -11.44
N GLU A 102 22.30 -17.71 -10.16
CA GLU A 102 21.38 -18.71 -9.65
C GLU A 102 19.95 -18.20 -9.65
N LEU A 103 19.73 -16.97 -9.15
CA LEU A 103 18.42 -16.32 -9.18
C LEU A 103 17.89 -16.19 -10.61
N VAL A 104 18.72 -15.67 -11.52
CA VAL A 104 18.37 -15.54 -12.95
C VAL A 104 18.03 -16.89 -13.56
N ARG A 105 18.87 -17.93 -13.31
CA ARG A 105 18.65 -19.29 -13.82
C ARG A 105 17.30 -19.83 -13.38
N GLU A 106 16.96 -19.65 -12.12
CA GLU A 106 15.70 -20.14 -11.57
C GLU A 106 14.49 -19.43 -12.18
N ILE A 107 14.54 -18.11 -12.31
CA ILE A 107 13.47 -17.31 -12.91
C ILE A 107 13.32 -17.65 -14.41
N VAL A 108 14.41 -17.89 -15.14
CA VAL A 108 14.34 -18.39 -16.53
C VAL A 108 13.62 -19.74 -16.59
N GLY A 109 13.90 -20.64 -15.64
CA GLY A 109 13.20 -21.91 -15.52
C GLY A 109 11.69 -21.72 -15.33
N LEU A 110 11.30 -20.84 -14.39
CA LEU A 110 9.90 -20.46 -14.15
C LEU A 110 9.23 -19.91 -15.41
N ILE A 111 9.87 -18.96 -16.10
CA ILE A 111 9.36 -18.37 -17.34
C ILE A 111 9.19 -19.44 -18.44
N ARG A 112 10.15 -20.35 -18.61
CA ARG A 112 10.07 -21.38 -19.66
C ARG A 112 9.02 -22.44 -19.38
N MET A 113 8.83 -22.81 -18.11
CA MET A 113 7.80 -23.77 -17.69
C MET A 113 6.39 -23.15 -17.74
N PHE A 114 6.23 -21.98 -17.12
CA PHE A 114 4.95 -21.29 -17.03
C PHE A 114 4.63 -20.44 -18.27
N ARG A 115 5.56 -20.25 -19.20
CA ARG A 115 5.35 -19.53 -20.47
C ARG A 115 4.46 -18.27 -20.35
N PRO A 116 4.73 -17.33 -19.44
CA PRO A 116 3.87 -16.16 -19.21
C PRO A 116 3.89 -15.23 -20.41
N ASP A 117 2.77 -14.56 -20.69
CA ASP A 117 2.72 -13.46 -21.64
C ASP A 117 3.20 -12.16 -20.97
N VAL A 118 2.88 -11.99 -19.68
CA VAL A 118 3.21 -10.79 -18.91
C VAL A 118 3.88 -11.17 -17.59
N VAL A 119 4.95 -10.46 -17.23
CA VAL A 119 5.66 -10.61 -15.95
C VAL A 119 5.58 -9.32 -15.14
N PHE A 120 5.35 -9.44 -13.83
CA PHE A 120 5.36 -8.36 -12.85
C PHE A 120 6.46 -8.60 -11.81
N THR A 121 7.18 -7.54 -11.44
CA THR A 121 8.15 -7.54 -10.33
C THR A 121 8.32 -6.11 -9.80
N PHE A 122 9.32 -5.83 -8.97
CA PHE A 122 9.61 -4.49 -8.44
C PHE A 122 10.33 -3.59 -9.45
N GLY A 123 10.27 -2.27 -9.26
CA GLY A 123 11.20 -1.33 -9.89
C GLY A 123 12.65 -1.56 -9.46
N GLU A 124 13.59 -0.94 -10.19
CA GLU A 124 15.04 -1.04 -9.93
C GLU A 124 15.42 -0.58 -8.52
N GLU A 125 14.63 0.31 -7.93
CA GLU A 125 14.76 0.81 -6.57
C GLU A 125 14.28 -0.16 -5.49
N GLY A 126 13.60 -1.26 -5.87
CA GLY A 126 13.06 -2.24 -4.93
C GLY A 126 11.96 -1.65 -4.04
N ALA A 127 11.09 -0.82 -4.61
CA ALA A 127 10.05 -0.05 -3.91
C ALA A 127 10.60 0.96 -2.88
N TYR A 128 10.94 0.50 -1.68
CA TYR A 128 11.43 1.35 -0.58
C TYR A 128 12.95 1.16 -0.31
N GLY A 129 13.68 0.58 -1.26
CA GLY A 129 15.12 0.34 -1.15
C GLY A 129 15.49 -0.99 -0.49
N HIS A 130 14.57 -1.95 -0.38
CA HIS A 130 14.86 -3.24 0.23
C HIS A 130 15.85 -4.05 -0.65
N PRO A 131 17.00 -4.50 -0.11
CA PRO A 131 18.01 -5.22 -0.90
C PRO A 131 17.48 -6.46 -1.63
N ASP A 132 16.63 -7.25 -0.98
CA ASP A 132 16.01 -8.43 -1.62
C ASP A 132 15.11 -8.05 -2.81
N HIS A 133 14.37 -6.95 -2.72
CA HIS A 133 13.48 -6.50 -3.80
C HIS A 133 14.31 -6.08 -5.01
N ILE A 134 15.42 -5.36 -4.78
CA ILE A 134 16.37 -4.97 -5.82
C ILE A 134 16.96 -6.22 -6.48
N ALA A 135 17.41 -7.21 -5.69
CA ALA A 135 17.96 -8.46 -6.21
C ALA A 135 16.98 -9.20 -7.11
N ILE A 136 15.71 -9.33 -6.68
CA ILE A 136 14.65 -9.96 -7.48
C ILE A 136 14.27 -9.13 -8.71
N SER A 137 14.22 -7.80 -8.61
CA SER A 137 13.96 -6.92 -9.75
C SER A 137 15.01 -7.10 -10.84
N VAL A 138 16.30 -7.05 -10.47
CA VAL A 138 17.43 -7.22 -11.39
C VAL A 138 17.41 -8.61 -12.01
N ALA A 139 17.27 -9.66 -11.19
CA ALA A 139 17.27 -11.03 -11.68
C ALA A 139 16.07 -11.33 -12.61
N THR A 140 14.89 -10.81 -12.28
CA THR A 140 13.68 -10.98 -13.11
C THR A 140 13.82 -10.24 -14.43
N THR A 141 14.36 -9.02 -14.41
CA THR A 141 14.58 -8.21 -15.62
C THR A 141 15.53 -8.92 -16.58
N GLU A 142 16.65 -9.44 -16.07
CA GLU A 142 17.58 -10.20 -16.89
C GLU A 142 16.97 -11.52 -17.39
N ALA A 143 16.25 -12.25 -16.54
CA ALA A 143 15.59 -13.49 -16.92
C ALA A 143 14.56 -13.30 -18.04
N CYS A 144 13.75 -12.23 -17.99
CA CYS A 144 12.83 -11.87 -19.07
C CYS A 144 13.56 -11.62 -20.40
N ARG A 145 14.74 -10.97 -20.36
CA ARG A 145 15.55 -10.70 -21.56
C ARG A 145 16.09 -11.96 -22.22
N ILE A 146 16.55 -12.94 -21.42
CA ILE A 146 17.32 -14.08 -21.91
C ILE A 146 16.55 -15.40 -21.99
N SER A 147 15.37 -15.50 -21.39
CA SER A 147 14.58 -16.74 -21.32
C SER A 147 14.19 -17.34 -22.68
N GLY A 148 14.12 -16.51 -23.73
CA GLY A 148 13.90 -16.93 -25.12
C GLY A 148 15.13 -17.46 -25.86
N ASP A 149 16.33 -17.31 -25.31
CA ASP A 149 17.58 -17.76 -25.92
C ASP A 149 17.93 -19.19 -25.46
N PRO A 150 17.96 -20.20 -26.36
CA PRO A 150 18.30 -21.58 -26.00
C PRO A 150 19.77 -21.78 -25.58
N GLU A 151 20.66 -20.83 -25.86
CA GLU A 151 22.07 -20.89 -25.44
C GLU A 151 22.25 -20.53 -23.96
N GLN A 152 21.26 -19.85 -23.37
CA GLN A 152 21.24 -19.45 -21.96
C GLN A 152 20.64 -20.58 -21.11
N PHE A 153 21.40 -21.09 -20.14
CA PHE A 153 21.04 -22.26 -19.33
C PHE A 153 20.63 -23.49 -20.18
N PRO A 154 21.51 -24.00 -21.06
CA PRO A 154 21.20 -25.08 -22.00
C PRO A 154 20.82 -26.39 -21.32
N GLU A 155 21.21 -26.58 -20.05
CA GLU A 155 20.80 -27.72 -19.24
C GLU A 155 19.27 -27.81 -19.06
N GLN A 156 18.57 -26.66 -19.01
CA GLN A 156 17.11 -26.63 -18.93
C GLN A 156 16.46 -27.07 -20.25
N ILE A 157 17.08 -26.72 -21.38
CA ILE A 157 16.65 -27.17 -22.71
C ILE A 157 16.87 -28.68 -22.84
N GLY A 158 18.01 -29.18 -22.35
CA GLY A 158 18.31 -30.61 -22.29
C GLY A 158 17.31 -31.41 -21.45
N GLN A 159 16.65 -30.77 -20.48
CA GLN A 159 15.57 -31.35 -19.66
C GLN A 159 14.18 -31.29 -20.34
N GLY A 160 14.11 -30.79 -21.57
CA GLY A 160 12.88 -30.76 -22.37
C GLY A 160 12.04 -29.50 -22.21
N VAL A 161 12.52 -28.48 -21.51
CA VAL A 161 11.82 -27.19 -21.39
C VAL A 161 12.15 -26.33 -22.61
N ALA A 162 11.13 -25.92 -23.37
CA ALA A 162 11.34 -25.09 -24.55
C ALA A 162 11.63 -23.62 -24.17
N PRO A 163 12.44 -22.88 -24.97
CA PRO A 163 12.60 -21.45 -24.78
C PRO A 163 11.25 -20.73 -24.82
N HIS A 164 11.14 -19.66 -24.04
CA HIS A 164 9.99 -18.78 -24.01
C HIS A 164 10.43 -17.41 -23.55
N ARG A 165 10.05 -16.37 -24.28
CA ARG A 165 10.24 -14.97 -23.87
C ARG A 165 8.85 -14.38 -23.59
N PRO A 166 8.62 -13.73 -22.45
CA PRO A 166 7.37 -13.01 -22.20
C PRO A 166 7.18 -11.87 -23.21
N ASP A 167 5.93 -11.54 -23.51
CA ASP A 167 5.62 -10.40 -24.38
C ASP A 167 5.88 -9.07 -23.67
N ARG A 168 5.68 -9.04 -22.35
CA ARG A 168 5.81 -7.83 -21.53
C ARG A 168 6.42 -8.07 -20.15
N LEU A 169 7.24 -7.13 -19.72
CA LEU A 169 7.71 -6.99 -18.33
C LEU A 169 7.25 -5.64 -17.77
N TYR A 170 6.58 -5.69 -16.62
CA TYR A 170 6.17 -4.54 -15.83
C TYR A 170 6.89 -4.53 -14.49
N HIS A 171 7.49 -3.39 -14.18
CA HIS A 171 7.93 -3.05 -12.84
C HIS A 171 6.79 -2.34 -12.12
N SER A 172 6.50 -2.78 -10.90
CA SER A 172 5.50 -2.14 -10.04
C SER A 172 6.01 -0.77 -9.64
N HIS A 173 5.16 0.23 -9.75
CA HIS A 173 5.47 1.61 -9.43
C HIS A 173 4.47 2.13 -8.42
N PHE A 174 4.99 2.77 -7.37
CA PHE A 174 4.20 3.34 -6.29
C PHE A 174 4.33 4.87 -6.39
N PRO A 175 3.60 5.51 -7.33
CA PRO A 175 3.76 6.94 -7.53
C PRO A 175 3.40 7.66 -6.24
N ARG A 176 4.16 8.71 -5.90
CA ARG A 176 3.78 9.59 -4.81
C ARG A 176 2.43 10.22 -5.15
N ASN A 177 1.40 9.81 -4.41
CA ASN A 177 0.04 10.22 -4.64
C ASN A 177 -0.13 11.65 -4.12
N ARG A 178 -0.80 12.52 -4.90
CA ARG A 178 -1.15 13.89 -4.49
C ARG A 178 -2.25 13.95 -3.40
N LEU A 179 -2.60 12.81 -2.84
CA LEU A 179 -3.73 12.59 -1.96
C LEU A 179 -3.21 12.50 -0.52
N LEU A 180 -3.34 13.58 0.23
CA LEU A 180 -3.07 13.57 1.67
C LEU A 180 -4.16 12.75 2.36
N LEU A 181 -3.80 11.70 3.11
CA LEU A 181 -4.71 10.94 3.97
C LEU A 181 -5.49 11.88 4.90
N THR A 182 -4.87 12.98 5.34
CA THR A 182 -5.55 14.07 6.08
C THR A 182 -6.70 14.71 5.31
N GLU A 183 -6.52 15.03 4.03
CA GLU A 183 -7.56 15.62 3.17
C GLU A 183 -8.70 14.62 2.91
N HIS A 184 -8.37 13.36 2.64
CA HIS A 184 -9.38 12.30 2.46
C HIS A 184 -10.18 12.06 3.73
N LEU A 185 -9.51 11.85 4.86
CA LEU A 185 -10.18 11.61 6.14
C LEU A 185 -11.03 12.82 6.53
N SER A 186 -10.53 14.05 6.38
CA SER A 186 -11.31 15.24 6.75
C SER A 186 -12.54 15.44 5.86
N SER A 187 -12.40 15.25 4.54
CA SER A 187 -13.52 15.29 3.59
C SER A 187 -14.56 14.21 3.91
N TRP A 188 -14.12 12.96 4.10
CA TRP A 188 -15.00 11.85 4.45
C TRP A 188 -15.73 12.09 5.77
N LEU A 189 -14.99 12.42 6.83
CA LEU A 189 -15.56 12.65 8.17
C LEU A 189 -16.59 13.79 8.17
N SER A 190 -16.33 14.85 7.39
CA SER A 190 -17.22 16.01 7.29
C SER A 190 -18.47 15.74 6.45
N GLY A 191 -18.46 14.70 5.61
CA GLY A 191 -19.59 14.26 4.79
C GLY A 191 -20.55 13.28 5.46
N LEU A 192 -20.27 12.85 6.70
CA LEU A 192 -21.11 11.88 7.41
C LEU A 192 -22.31 12.55 8.10
N ASP A 193 -23.50 11.97 7.92
CA ASP A 193 -24.72 12.40 8.64
C ASP A 193 -24.63 12.16 10.15
N THR A 194 -23.82 11.18 10.56
CA THR A 194 -23.59 10.84 11.96
C THR A 194 -22.10 10.80 12.25
N ARG A 195 -21.73 11.18 13.47
CA ARG A 195 -20.34 11.21 13.90
C ARG A 195 -19.69 9.83 13.85
N PHE A 196 -18.56 9.72 13.17
CA PHE A 196 -17.77 8.50 13.12
C PHE A 196 -17.11 8.19 14.47
N ARG A 197 -17.08 6.90 14.82
CA ARG A 197 -16.28 6.37 15.91
C ARG A 197 -15.61 5.09 15.47
N GLY A 198 -14.29 5.15 15.32
CA GLY A 198 -13.46 4.02 14.93
C GLY A 198 -13.47 2.92 15.98
N SER A 199 -13.54 1.67 15.53
CA SER A 199 -13.26 0.50 16.36
C SER A 199 -11.76 0.39 16.66
N SER A 200 -11.38 -0.46 17.62
CA SER A 200 -9.96 -0.79 17.84
C SER A 200 -9.29 -1.37 16.59
N ASP A 201 -10.04 -2.14 15.80
CA ASP A 201 -9.54 -2.70 14.55
C ASP A 201 -9.33 -1.61 13.49
N PHE A 202 -10.24 -0.63 13.36
CA PHE A 202 -10.04 0.55 12.49
C PHE A 202 -8.79 1.33 12.87
N VAL A 203 -8.62 1.62 14.17
CA VAL A 203 -7.45 2.33 14.68
C VAL A 203 -6.18 1.56 14.33
N GLN A 204 -6.18 0.24 14.54
CA GLN A 204 -5.05 -0.63 14.23
C GLN A 204 -4.72 -0.58 12.72
N GLY A 205 -5.72 -0.76 11.85
CA GLY A 205 -5.57 -0.63 10.40
C GLY A 205 -5.01 0.72 10.00
N LEU A 206 -5.52 1.80 10.57
CA LEU A 206 -5.03 3.16 10.28
C LEU A 206 -3.57 3.34 10.71
N THR A 207 -3.15 2.78 11.84
CA THR A 207 -1.71 2.77 12.21
C THR A 207 -0.87 1.94 11.25
N LEU A 208 -1.38 0.83 10.72
CA LEU A 208 -0.68 0.03 9.72
C LEU A 208 -0.52 0.81 8.42
N PHE A 209 -1.60 1.41 7.91
CA PHE A 209 -1.53 2.30 6.75
C PHE A 209 -0.62 3.50 6.98
N ALA A 210 -0.60 4.05 8.20
CA ALA A 210 0.31 5.14 8.56
C ALA A 210 1.78 4.69 8.61
N SER A 211 2.08 3.48 9.12
CA SER A 211 3.46 2.96 9.16
C SER A 211 3.97 2.48 7.80
N GLU A 212 3.08 1.94 6.95
CA GLU A 212 3.38 1.51 5.58
C GLU A 212 3.19 2.61 4.54
N SER A 213 2.78 3.82 4.98
CA SER A 213 2.48 4.97 4.11
C SER A 213 3.63 5.34 3.17
N THR A 214 4.87 5.11 3.62
CA THR A 214 6.09 5.30 2.83
C THR A 214 6.19 4.27 1.69
N THR A 215 5.80 3.02 1.93
CA THR A 215 5.79 1.92 0.96
C THR A 215 4.66 2.08 -0.07
N MET A 216 3.51 2.62 0.33
CA MET A 216 2.35 2.82 -0.56
C MET A 216 2.36 4.13 -1.35
N GLY A 217 3.41 4.95 -1.24
CA GLY A 217 3.53 6.20 -1.99
C GLY A 217 2.50 7.26 -1.59
N PHE A 218 1.91 7.25 -0.40
CA PHE A 218 1.11 8.41 0.05
C PHE A 218 2.06 9.57 0.38
N ASN A 219 1.77 10.79 -0.11
CA ASN A 219 2.58 11.96 0.22
C ASN A 219 2.62 12.17 1.75
N SER A 220 3.81 12.54 2.24
CA SER A 220 4.20 13.07 3.55
C SER A 220 3.11 13.46 4.58
N ASP A 221 2.20 12.56 4.95
CA ASP A 221 1.44 12.75 6.18
C ASP A 221 2.35 12.35 7.34
N HIS A 222 2.83 13.35 8.06
CA HIS A 222 3.57 13.15 9.28
C HIS A 222 2.60 12.65 10.34
N VAL A 223 2.59 11.34 10.56
CA VAL A 223 1.84 10.74 11.66
C VAL A 223 2.73 10.68 12.89
N LYS A 224 2.37 11.44 13.93
CA LYS A 224 3.05 11.39 15.24
C LYS A 224 2.08 11.03 16.35
N VAL A 225 2.61 10.46 17.42
CA VAL A 225 1.87 10.27 18.66
C VAL A 225 1.94 11.56 19.47
N GLY A 226 0.80 12.18 19.71
CA GLY A 226 0.64 13.30 20.63
C GLY A 226 0.23 12.80 22.01
N TRP A 227 0.84 13.35 23.06
CA TRP A 227 0.43 13.13 24.45
C TRP A 227 0.19 14.48 25.12
N PHE A 228 -0.98 14.63 25.73
CA PHE A 228 -1.44 15.88 26.34
C PHE A 228 -1.93 15.59 27.77
N PRO A 229 -1.37 16.23 28.81
CA PRO A 229 -1.84 16.07 30.17
C PRO A 229 -3.16 16.83 30.42
N PRO A 230 -3.89 16.53 31.51
CA PRO A 230 -5.12 17.23 31.84
C PRO A 230 -4.92 18.76 31.92
N GLY A 231 -5.86 19.50 31.33
CA GLY A 231 -5.87 20.96 31.24
C GLY A 231 -5.09 21.55 30.05
N PHE A 232 -4.39 20.73 29.26
CA PHE A 232 -3.66 21.22 28.09
C PHE A 232 -4.56 21.29 26.85
N TYR A 233 -4.35 22.32 26.04
CA TYR A 233 -4.95 22.42 24.72
C TYR A 233 -4.32 21.38 23.77
N ILE A 234 -5.19 20.65 23.08
CA ILE A 234 -4.86 19.84 21.91
C ILE A 234 -5.02 20.70 20.65
N ILE A 235 -6.06 21.54 20.64
CA ILE A 235 -6.43 22.50 19.59
C ILE A 235 -6.91 23.78 20.29
N GLU A 236 -6.46 24.95 19.86
CA GLU A 236 -7.04 26.24 20.28
C GLU A 236 -8.03 26.77 19.23
N GLN A 237 -9.17 27.31 19.66
CA GLN A 237 -10.11 27.99 18.74
C GLN A 237 -9.41 29.16 18.03
N GLY A 238 -9.66 29.32 16.74
CA GLY A 238 -9.10 30.40 15.93
C GLY A 238 -7.67 30.19 15.43
N GLU A 239 -6.98 29.12 15.83
CA GLU A 239 -5.71 28.73 15.18
C GLU A 239 -6.00 28.21 13.76
N PRO A 240 -5.02 28.26 12.84
CA PRO A 240 -5.17 27.64 11.53
C PRO A 240 -5.32 26.11 11.64
N ALA A 241 -6.27 25.55 10.89
CA ALA A 241 -6.45 24.11 10.83
C ALA A 241 -5.34 23.47 9.98
N THR A 242 -4.37 22.84 10.63
CA THR A 242 -3.20 22.22 9.98
C THR A 242 -3.05 20.74 10.29
N SER A 243 -3.85 20.19 11.20
CA SER A 243 -3.71 18.80 11.63
C SER A 243 -5.05 18.19 12.01
N LEU A 244 -5.17 16.89 11.74
CA LEU A 244 -6.28 16.04 12.16
C LEU A 244 -5.80 15.17 13.32
N TYR A 245 -6.66 14.94 14.31
CA TYR A 245 -6.30 14.18 15.50
C TYR A 245 -7.27 13.02 15.70
N LEU A 246 -6.75 11.82 15.95
CA LEU A 246 -7.53 10.64 16.35
C LEU A 246 -7.20 10.28 17.80
N ILE A 247 -8.18 10.37 18.69
CA ILE A 247 -7.97 10.04 20.11
C ILE A 247 -7.83 8.52 20.26
N LEU A 248 -6.70 8.08 20.83
CA LEU A 248 -6.38 6.68 21.13
C LEU A 248 -6.72 6.32 22.59
N SER A 249 -6.48 7.24 23.52
CA SER A 249 -6.76 7.08 24.94
C SER A 249 -7.06 8.42 25.61
N GLY A 250 -7.68 8.38 26.79
CA GLY A 250 -8.08 9.57 27.54
C GLY A 250 -9.35 10.23 27.01
N LYS A 251 -9.66 11.41 27.53
CA LYS A 251 -10.82 12.22 27.15
C LYS A 251 -10.42 13.67 26.92
N ALA A 252 -11.07 14.30 25.96
CA ALA A 252 -10.94 15.72 25.70
C ALA A 252 -12.32 16.39 25.70
N GLU A 253 -12.37 17.64 26.12
CA GLU A 253 -13.57 18.45 26.15
C GLU A 253 -13.50 19.51 25.05
N VAL A 254 -14.63 19.76 24.41
CA VAL A 254 -14.77 20.76 23.35
C VAL A 254 -15.36 22.01 23.97
N TYR A 255 -14.65 23.13 23.81
CA TYR A 255 -15.05 24.43 24.28
C TYR A 255 -15.22 25.37 23.10
N GLN A 256 -16.27 26.18 23.11
CA GLN A 256 -16.47 27.23 22.12
C GLN A 256 -16.54 28.59 22.82
N GLU A 257 -15.76 29.54 22.33
CA GLU A 257 -15.77 30.93 22.77
C GLU A 257 -16.58 31.77 21.78
N ASP A 258 -17.54 32.55 22.28
CA ASP A 258 -18.32 33.48 21.47
C ASP A 258 -17.62 34.86 21.31
N ALA A 259 -18.28 35.79 20.61
CA ALA A 259 -17.72 37.12 20.34
C ALA A 259 -17.57 37.99 21.60
N ASP A 260 -18.29 37.67 22.69
CA ASP A 260 -18.23 38.38 23.97
C ASP A 260 -17.20 37.77 24.93
N GLY A 261 -16.49 36.71 24.50
CA GLY A 261 -15.48 35.99 25.27
C GLY A 261 -16.07 34.97 26.25
N VAL A 262 -17.34 34.59 26.08
CA VAL A 262 -17.97 33.56 26.91
C VAL A 262 -17.57 32.19 26.39
N VAL A 263 -16.96 31.38 27.26
CA VAL A 263 -16.50 30.03 26.93
C VAL A 263 -17.50 29.00 27.46
N GLU A 264 -18.05 28.19 26.57
CA GLU A 264 -18.98 27.11 26.93
C GLU A 264 -18.46 25.74 26.52
N LYS A 265 -18.66 24.74 27.39
CA LYS A 265 -18.41 23.33 27.05
C LYS A 265 -19.55 22.85 26.15
N VAL A 266 -19.23 22.54 24.89
CA VAL A 266 -20.22 22.09 23.91
C VAL A 266 -20.23 20.59 23.72
N ALA A 267 -19.14 19.88 24.01
CA ALA A 267 -19.08 18.43 23.88
C ALA A 267 -17.91 17.76 24.64
N GLU A 268 -17.87 16.43 24.60
CA GLU A 268 -16.75 15.59 25.04
C GLU A 268 -16.32 14.64 23.92
N ARG A 269 -15.06 14.23 23.94
CA ARG A 269 -14.35 13.44 22.93
C ARG A 269 -13.55 12.33 23.59
N GLY A 270 -13.59 11.15 23.01
CA GLY A 270 -12.91 9.98 23.56
C GLY A 270 -12.34 9.04 22.50
N PRO A 271 -11.88 7.85 22.92
CA PRO A 271 -11.16 6.94 22.04
C PRO A 271 -11.98 6.52 20.80
N GLY A 272 -11.30 6.53 19.64
CA GLY A 272 -11.86 6.23 18.33
C GLY A 272 -12.49 7.44 17.62
N GLU A 273 -12.55 8.61 18.27
CA GLU A 273 -13.14 9.80 17.68
C GLU A 273 -12.07 10.75 17.14
N PHE A 274 -12.37 11.36 15.99
CA PHE A 274 -11.56 12.40 15.39
C PHE A 274 -11.90 13.78 15.94
N VAL A 275 -10.92 14.67 15.99
CA VAL A 275 -11.11 16.10 16.23
C VAL A 275 -10.27 16.93 15.27
N GLY A 276 -10.82 18.08 14.87
CA GLY A 276 -10.12 19.04 14.01
C GLY A 276 -10.41 18.90 12.51
N GLU A 277 -11.29 17.98 12.13
CA GLU A 277 -11.67 17.67 10.75
C GLU A 277 -12.34 18.83 10.01
N ALA A 278 -13.23 19.58 10.68
CA ALA A 278 -14.05 20.60 10.04
C ALA A 278 -13.22 21.77 9.48
N GLY A 279 -12.21 22.23 10.24
CA GLY A 279 -11.34 23.32 9.79
C GLY A 279 -10.54 22.95 8.55
N LEU A 280 -10.09 21.69 8.47
CA LEU A 280 -9.38 21.15 7.30
C LEU A 280 -10.31 21.04 6.08
N ALA A 281 -11.48 20.40 6.24
CA ALA A 281 -12.40 20.15 5.14
C ALA A 281 -12.96 21.43 4.51
N TYR A 282 -13.12 22.51 5.28
CA TYR A 282 -13.68 23.77 4.80
C TYR A 282 -12.64 24.88 4.59
N GLY A 283 -11.36 24.62 4.85
CA GLY A 283 -10.30 25.64 4.77
C GLY A 283 -10.55 26.83 5.69
N LYS A 284 -11.00 26.57 6.93
CA LYS A 284 -11.34 27.61 7.92
C LYS A 284 -10.49 27.45 9.20
N PRO A 285 -10.29 28.53 9.98
CA PRO A 285 -9.71 28.42 11.32
C PRO A 285 -10.52 27.46 12.20
N ARG A 286 -9.90 26.95 13.27
CA ARG A 286 -10.59 26.07 14.23
C ARG A 286 -11.80 26.79 14.82
N ASN A 287 -12.94 26.12 14.82
CA ASN A 287 -14.21 26.65 15.32
C ASN A 287 -14.42 26.40 16.83
N ALA A 288 -13.56 25.61 17.46
CA ALA A 288 -13.64 25.27 18.88
C ALA A 288 -12.25 24.88 19.41
N SER A 289 -12.06 25.08 20.71
CA SER A 289 -10.92 24.56 21.46
C SER A 289 -11.15 23.12 21.88
N ILE A 290 -10.11 22.31 21.87
CA ILE A 290 -10.12 20.94 22.39
C ILE A 290 -9.13 20.89 23.55
N VAL A 291 -9.62 20.62 24.75
CA VAL A 291 -8.82 20.59 25.98
C VAL A 291 -8.80 19.17 26.53
N ALA A 292 -7.62 18.63 26.80
CA ALA A 292 -7.48 17.33 27.45
C ALA A 292 -8.09 17.40 28.87
N SER A 293 -9.12 16.61 29.16
CA SER A 293 -9.71 16.51 30.51
C SER A 293 -9.12 15.36 31.32
N ASP A 294 -8.46 14.43 30.65
CA ASP A 294 -7.59 13.40 31.20
C ASP A 294 -6.23 13.44 30.45
N SER A 295 -5.31 12.53 30.76
CA SER A 295 -4.12 12.29 29.94
C SER A 295 -4.55 11.70 28.59
N VAL A 296 -4.52 12.52 27.53
CA VAL A 296 -4.94 12.13 26.18
C VAL A 296 -3.74 11.68 25.37
N THR A 297 -3.87 10.54 24.70
CA THR A 297 -2.95 10.13 23.63
C THR A 297 -3.71 10.09 22.31
N CYS A 298 -3.15 10.66 21.26
CA CYS A 298 -3.76 10.71 19.93
C CYS A 298 -2.74 10.49 18.81
N LEU A 299 -3.20 10.00 17.66
CA LEU A 299 -2.47 10.17 16.41
C LEU A 299 -2.73 11.58 15.89
N VAL A 300 -1.67 12.28 15.51
CA VAL A 300 -1.72 13.58 14.86
C VAL A 300 -1.28 13.38 13.43
N PHE A 301 -2.16 13.71 12.49
CA PHE A 301 -1.90 13.67 11.06
C PHE A 301 -1.71 15.10 10.57
N SER A 302 -0.59 15.41 9.92
CA SER A 302 -0.30 16.75 9.37
C SER A 302 0.36 16.67 7.99
N PRO A 303 0.05 17.62 7.08
CA PRO A 303 0.59 17.64 5.72
C PRO A 303 2.05 18.12 5.64
N ALA A 304 2.59 18.67 6.74
CA ALA A 304 3.97 19.12 6.87
C ALA A 304 4.45 19.00 8.34
N GLU A 305 5.76 19.16 8.57
CA GLU A 305 6.31 19.26 9.93
C GLU A 305 5.75 20.51 10.66
N PRO A 306 5.44 20.41 11.97
CA PRO A 306 4.84 21.52 12.72
C PRO A 306 5.78 22.74 12.76
N THR A 307 5.31 23.88 12.27
CA THR A 307 6.04 25.16 12.37
C THR A 307 5.62 25.93 13.62
N ALA A 308 6.57 26.56 14.32
CA ALA A 308 6.28 27.35 15.52
C ALA A 308 5.61 28.71 15.24
N PHE A 309 5.27 29.03 13.99
CA PHE A 309 5.01 30.40 13.52
C PHE A 309 3.72 30.59 12.68
N ALA A 310 2.72 29.71 12.79
CA ALA A 310 1.54 29.72 11.91
C ALA A 310 0.58 30.93 12.03
N GLY A 311 0.82 31.89 12.94
CA GLY A 311 -0.06 33.06 13.16
C GLY A 311 -1.40 32.71 13.83
N ARG A 312 -2.23 33.71 14.16
CA ARG A 312 -3.53 33.55 14.84
C ARG A 312 -4.59 34.49 14.23
N GLY A 313 -5.87 34.11 14.25
CA GLY A 313 -6.98 34.98 13.83
C GLY A 313 -7.15 35.10 12.31
N GLU A 314 -7.70 36.22 11.83
CA GLU A 314 -7.89 36.47 10.37
C GLU A 314 -6.57 36.50 9.58
N ASP A 315 -5.44 36.74 10.26
CA ASP A 315 -4.10 36.74 9.69
C ASP A 315 -3.40 35.36 9.75
N ALA A 316 -4.12 34.30 10.16
CA ALA A 316 -3.58 32.95 10.21
C ALA A 316 -3.22 32.43 8.81
N GLN A 317 -1.99 31.94 8.63
CA GLN A 317 -1.60 31.29 7.39
C GLN A 317 -2.12 29.86 7.40
N HIS A 318 -3.01 29.53 6.46
CA HIS A 318 -3.44 28.16 6.24
C HIS A 318 -2.29 27.35 5.64
N ALA A 319 -2.01 26.17 6.18
CA ALA A 319 -1.10 25.24 5.54
C ALA A 319 -1.70 24.84 4.18
N THR A 320 -1.13 25.34 3.10
CA THR A 320 -1.37 24.80 1.77
C THR A 320 -0.48 23.57 1.62
N SER A 321 -0.98 22.49 1.02
CA SER A 321 -0.10 21.46 0.48
C SER A 321 0.97 22.18 -0.34
N ASP A 322 2.26 21.98 -0.06
CA ASP A 322 3.33 22.51 -0.92
C ASP A 322 3.16 21.86 -2.31
N ALA A 323 2.38 22.52 -3.16
CA ALA A 323 2.05 22.06 -4.51
C ALA A 323 3.24 22.21 -5.48
N ASP A 324 4.37 22.73 -5.01
CA ASP A 324 5.56 23.06 -5.79
C ASP A 324 6.81 22.21 -5.43
N VAL A 325 6.68 21.18 -4.59
CA VAL A 325 7.76 20.18 -4.46
C VAL A 325 7.64 19.22 -5.64
N ASP A 326 8.73 19.10 -6.41
CA ASP A 326 8.87 18.19 -7.56
C ASP A 326 8.25 16.82 -7.21
N PRO A 327 7.16 16.39 -7.90
CA PRO A 327 6.31 15.28 -7.48
C PRO A 327 7.03 13.93 -7.46
N ASP A 328 8.25 13.88 -8.02
CA ASP A 328 9.05 12.68 -8.07
C ASP A 328 10.55 13.03 -7.96
N PRO A 329 11.18 12.92 -6.78
CA PRO A 329 12.63 13.03 -6.70
C PRO A 329 13.35 11.88 -7.44
N MET A 330 12.63 10.86 -7.95
CA MET A 330 13.16 9.65 -8.58
C MET A 330 13.03 9.62 -10.12
N GLY A 331 12.39 10.62 -10.75
CA GLY A 331 12.39 10.84 -12.21
C GLY A 331 11.81 9.73 -13.10
N THR A 332 11.01 8.79 -12.57
CA THR A 332 10.51 7.63 -13.34
C THR A 332 8.99 7.69 -13.49
N THR A 333 8.52 8.11 -14.66
CA THR A 333 7.08 8.24 -14.96
C THR A 333 6.42 6.88 -15.21
N PRO A 334 5.28 6.56 -14.56
CA PRO A 334 4.55 5.33 -14.85
C PRO A 334 4.09 5.30 -16.31
N THR A 335 4.26 4.15 -16.96
CA THR A 335 3.80 3.94 -18.35
C THR A 335 2.55 3.08 -18.42
N THR A 336 2.03 2.58 -17.30
CA THR A 336 0.76 1.85 -17.27
C THR A 336 0.01 2.10 -15.97
N CYS A 337 -1.30 2.31 -16.06
CA CYS A 337 -2.20 2.45 -14.91
C CYS A 337 -3.40 1.54 -15.12
N ILE A 338 -3.57 0.54 -14.26
CA ILE A 338 -4.66 -0.42 -14.35
C ILE A 338 -5.73 -0.03 -13.32
N ASP A 339 -6.94 0.22 -13.81
CA ASP A 339 -8.11 0.41 -12.95
C ASP A 339 -8.58 -0.96 -12.43
N VAL A 340 -8.48 -1.12 -11.12
CA VAL A 340 -8.83 -2.32 -10.34
C VAL A 340 -9.92 -2.01 -9.30
N THR A 341 -10.62 -0.88 -9.43
CA THR A 341 -11.63 -0.38 -8.49
C THR A 341 -12.69 -1.43 -8.14
N ASP A 342 -13.15 -2.19 -9.14
CA ASP A 342 -14.16 -3.25 -8.97
C ASP A 342 -13.62 -4.51 -8.25
N TYR A 343 -12.29 -4.59 -8.06
CA TYR A 343 -11.59 -5.73 -7.47
C TYR A 343 -10.95 -5.42 -6.12
N VAL A 344 -11.18 -4.21 -5.58
CA VAL A 344 -10.60 -3.76 -4.30
C VAL A 344 -11.03 -4.64 -3.13
N THR A 345 -12.25 -5.19 -3.15
CA THR A 345 -12.71 -6.10 -2.09
C THR A 345 -11.88 -7.39 -2.09
N GLN A 346 -11.63 -7.99 -3.25
CA GLN A 346 -10.82 -9.21 -3.39
C GLN A 346 -9.35 -8.92 -3.03
N LYS A 347 -8.81 -7.78 -3.46
CA LYS A 347 -7.47 -7.32 -3.04
C LYS A 347 -7.38 -7.21 -1.51
N MET A 348 -8.38 -6.63 -0.85
CA MET A 348 -8.42 -6.54 0.61
C MET A 348 -8.55 -7.90 1.30
N GLN A 349 -9.25 -8.86 0.69
CA GLN A 349 -9.27 -10.24 1.17
C GLN A 349 -7.87 -10.87 1.10
N ALA A 350 -7.15 -10.66 0.00
CA ALA A 350 -5.77 -11.14 -0.16
C ALA A 350 -4.83 -10.53 0.90
N ILE A 351 -4.90 -9.21 1.11
CA ILE A 351 -4.12 -8.52 2.15
C ILE A 351 -4.47 -9.08 3.55
N SER A 352 -5.75 -9.34 3.83
CA SER A 352 -6.19 -9.87 5.12
C SER A 352 -5.71 -11.30 5.40
N ALA A 353 -5.36 -12.07 4.37
CA ALA A 353 -4.81 -13.41 4.53
C ALA A 353 -3.40 -13.40 5.13
N HIS A 354 -2.65 -12.31 4.94
CA HIS A 354 -1.32 -12.08 5.52
C HIS A 354 -1.38 -11.62 6.99
N ARG A 355 -2.08 -12.39 7.82
CA ARG A 355 -2.41 -12.04 9.21
C ARG A 355 -1.19 -11.79 10.10
N THR A 356 -0.05 -12.44 9.85
CA THR A 356 1.20 -12.15 10.58
C THR A 356 1.71 -10.73 10.37
N GLN A 357 1.24 -10.04 9.32
CA GLN A 357 1.72 -8.74 8.85
C GLN A 357 0.62 -7.68 8.91
N TYR A 358 -0.61 -8.05 8.55
CA TYR A 358 -1.75 -7.13 8.50
C TYR A 358 -2.91 -7.72 9.27
N ARG A 359 -3.37 -6.99 10.29
CA ARG A 359 -4.63 -7.29 10.96
C ARG A 359 -5.70 -6.34 10.42
N VAL A 360 -6.09 -6.57 9.17
CA VAL A 360 -7.11 -5.80 8.46
C VAL A 360 -8.25 -6.69 8.01
N THR A 361 -9.45 -6.11 7.89
CA THR A 361 -10.63 -6.78 7.34
C THR A 361 -11.23 -5.90 6.23
N PRO A 362 -11.90 -6.48 5.22
CA PRO A 362 -12.45 -5.69 4.10
C PRO A 362 -13.47 -4.62 4.51
N ASP A 363 -14.15 -4.81 5.65
CA ASP A 363 -15.16 -3.90 6.21
C ASP A 363 -14.58 -2.84 7.16
N MET A 364 -13.27 -2.84 7.36
CA MET A 364 -12.59 -1.94 8.30
C MET A 364 -12.68 -0.47 7.89
N PHE A 365 -12.64 -0.19 6.58
CA PHE A 365 -12.74 1.16 6.02
C PHE A 365 -13.98 1.27 5.12
N PRO A 366 -14.53 2.48 4.93
CA PRO A 366 -15.57 2.70 3.93
C PRO A 366 -15.12 2.26 2.54
N ASP A 367 -16.02 1.63 1.79
CA ASP A 367 -15.75 1.09 0.45
C ASP A 367 -15.19 2.15 -0.52
N ASN A 368 -15.76 3.36 -0.53
CA ASN A 368 -15.27 4.46 -1.37
C ASN A 368 -13.82 4.85 -1.02
N THR A 369 -13.47 4.87 0.26
CA THR A 369 -12.11 5.19 0.72
C THR A 369 -11.12 4.12 0.24
N LEU A 370 -11.46 2.84 0.40
CA LEU A 370 -10.63 1.75 -0.11
C LEU A 370 -10.47 1.81 -1.64
N LYS A 371 -11.55 2.15 -2.36
CA LYS A 371 -11.53 2.29 -3.82
C LYS A 371 -10.65 3.44 -4.30
N GLU A 372 -10.68 4.58 -3.62
CA GLU A 372 -9.78 5.70 -3.93
C GLU A 372 -8.31 5.34 -3.64
N MET A 373 -8.05 4.65 -2.53
CA MET A 373 -6.69 4.29 -2.11
C MET A 373 -6.07 3.14 -2.91
N LEU A 374 -6.86 2.14 -3.28
CA LEU A 374 -6.39 0.86 -3.83
C LEU A 374 -6.95 0.53 -5.21
N GLY A 375 -7.82 1.36 -5.77
CA GLY A 375 -8.50 1.12 -7.05
C GLY A 375 -7.63 1.35 -8.28
N ARG A 376 -6.39 1.79 -8.12
CA ARG A 376 -5.43 1.95 -9.21
C ARG A 376 -4.08 1.34 -8.85
N GLU A 377 -3.53 0.59 -9.79
CA GLU A 377 -2.16 0.05 -9.71
C GLU A 377 -1.35 0.59 -10.87
N TYR A 378 -0.13 1.03 -10.57
CA TYR A 378 0.73 1.72 -11.52
C TYR A 378 1.97 0.88 -11.81
N PHE A 379 2.41 0.92 -13.06
CA PHE A 379 3.54 0.13 -13.54
C PHE A 379 4.40 0.93 -14.52
N VAL A 380 5.66 0.55 -14.60
CA VAL A 380 6.58 0.92 -15.67
C VAL A 380 6.83 -0.32 -16.53
N ARG A 381 6.34 -0.28 -17.77
CA ARG A 381 6.66 -1.27 -18.80
C ARG A 381 8.11 -1.14 -19.25
N VAL A 382 8.92 -2.14 -18.91
CA VAL A 382 10.37 -2.18 -19.19
C VAL A 382 10.65 -2.83 -20.54
N ASP A 383 9.91 -3.88 -20.89
CA ASP A 383 10.09 -4.59 -22.15
C ASP A 383 8.75 -4.87 -22.84
N PRO A 384 8.58 -4.51 -24.13
CA PRO A 384 9.29 -3.41 -24.78
C PRO A 384 8.93 -2.08 -24.10
N ALA A 385 9.87 -1.13 -24.05
CA ALA A 385 9.61 0.21 -23.54
C ALA A 385 8.44 0.85 -24.30
N ALA A 386 7.45 1.36 -23.57
CA ALA A 386 6.17 1.82 -24.14
C ALA A 386 5.79 3.24 -23.72
N GLN A 387 4.81 3.80 -24.43
CA GLN A 387 4.04 4.98 -24.02
C GLN A 387 2.94 4.58 -23.00
N MET A 388 2.21 5.56 -22.46
CA MET A 388 1.19 5.35 -21.43
C MET A 388 0.04 4.43 -21.89
N GLU A 389 -0.21 3.35 -21.15
CA GLU A 389 -1.28 2.35 -21.37
C GLU A 389 -2.22 2.27 -20.15
N THR A 390 -3.46 1.82 -20.36
CA THR A 390 -4.46 1.63 -19.27
C THR A 390 -4.79 0.16 -18.98
N GLU A 391 -4.29 -0.77 -19.79
CA GLU A 391 -4.54 -2.21 -19.73
C GLU A 391 -3.34 -3.00 -20.29
N LEU A 392 -3.26 -4.30 -19.97
CA LEU A 392 -2.19 -5.24 -20.35
C LEU A 392 -2.16 -5.68 -21.83
#